data_AF-A0A2T1GLU4-F1
#
_entry.id   AF-A0A2T1GLU4-F1
#
_cell.length_a   1.000
_cell.length_b   1.000
_cell.length_c   1.000
_cell.angle_alpha   90.00
_cell.angle_beta   90.00
_cell.angle_gamma   90.00
#
_symmetry.space_group_name_H-M   'P 1'
#
loop_
_entity.id
_entity.type
_entity.pdbx_description
1 polymer ?
#
loop_
_entity_poly.entity_id
_entity_poly.type
_entity_poly.pdbx_seq_one_letter_code
_entity_poly.pdbx_strand_id
1 'polypeptide(L)'
;MAIVLKYQPSERIAAELKSLEKVAKNIIVGKKTFDNVTYTAILVKGMPLSSNKFAVSNTDILFLLPPDYPRLPPIGCYLNYVWKSVGEGDHHFTTQSHYGAPFLSDEGWYWYCVGLGGGFNRECWLNAWRPDRDPNTGHNLATLFITARHAINTDD
;
A
#
# COMPACT_ATOMS: atom_id res chain seq x y z
N MET A 1 -7.79 -15.15 -14.02
CA MET A 1 -7.67 -14.76 -12.60
C MET A 1 -9.08 -14.40 -12.10
N ALA A 2 -9.69 -15.25 -11.27
CA ALA A 2 -11.08 -15.09 -10.86
C ALA A 2 -11.17 -14.09 -9.70
N ILE A 3 -11.81 -12.95 -9.94
CA ILE A 3 -12.19 -12.01 -8.89
C ILE A 3 -13.37 -12.64 -8.13
N VAL A 4 -13.19 -12.97 -6.85
CA VAL A 4 -14.28 -13.45 -6.00
C VAL A 4 -15.26 -12.28 -5.79
N LEU A 5 -16.45 -12.39 -6.39
CA LEU A 5 -17.48 -11.34 -6.48
C LEU A 5 -18.19 -10.96 -5.17
N LYS A 6 -17.78 -11.49 -4.01
CA LYS A 6 -18.39 -11.16 -2.70
C LYS A 6 -17.34 -11.09 -1.59
N TYR A 7 -16.39 -10.18 -1.71
CA TYR A 7 -15.61 -9.76 -0.55
C TYR A 7 -16.45 -8.79 0.29
N GLN A 8 -16.73 -9.15 1.53
CA GLN A 8 -17.28 -8.23 2.52
C GLN A 8 -16.13 -7.76 3.42
N PRO A 9 -15.75 -6.47 3.38
CA PRO A 9 -14.75 -5.94 4.30
C PRO A 9 -15.22 -6.07 5.75
N SER A 10 -14.27 -6.25 6.68
CA SER A 10 -14.58 -6.14 8.11
C SER A 10 -15.10 -4.73 8.43
N GLU A 11 -15.81 -4.56 9.55
CA GLU A 11 -16.31 -3.25 10.00
C GLU A 11 -15.20 -2.20 10.06
N ARG A 12 -14.01 -2.63 10.52
CA ARG A 12 -12.81 -1.80 10.55
C ARG A 12 -12.45 -1.28 9.16
N ILE A 13 -12.30 -2.17 8.18
CA ILE A 13 -11.95 -1.79 6.81
C ILE A 13 -13.06 -0.95 6.18
N ALA A 14 -14.32 -1.33 6.37
CA ALA A 14 -15.48 -0.59 5.85
C ALA A 14 -15.51 0.86 6.37
N ALA A 15 -15.15 1.09 7.63
CA ALA A 15 -15.08 2.43 8.20
C ALA A 15 -13.89 3.23 7.65
N GLU A 16 -12.70 2.63 7.57
CA GLU A 16 -11.52 3.31 7.03
C GLU A 16 -11.64 3.63 5.53
N LEU A 17 -12.35 2.80 4.76
CA LEU A 17 -12.65 3.08 3.35
C LEU A 17 -13.38 4.41 3.16
N LYS A 18 -14.31 4.76 4.06
CA LYS A 18 -15.00 6.07 4.02
C LYS A 18 -14.03 7.25 4.19
N SER A 19 -12.94 7.05 4.93
CA SER A 19 -11.88 8.06 5.08
C SER A 19 -10.95 8.06 3.87
N LEU A 20 -10.61 6.89 3.33
CA LEU A 20 -9.80 6.77 2.11
C LEU A 20 -10.49 7.40 0.90
N GLU A 21 -11.81 7.23 0.75
CA GLU A 21 -12.63 7.81 -0.32
C GLU A 21 -12.59 9.35 -0.36
N LYS A 22 -12.21 10.00 0.74
CA LYS A 22 -12.04 11.46 0.78
C LYS A 22 -10.76 11.92 0.08
N VAL A 23 -9.76 11.04 -0.05
CA VAL A 23 -8.41 11.38 -0.53
C VAL A 23 -7.97 10.57 -1.75
N ALA A 24 -8.67 9.49 -2.05
CA ALA A 24 -8.43 8.60 -3.19
C ALA A 24 -9.71 8.34 -3.97
N LYS A 25 -9.58 8.02 -5.26
CA LYS A 25 -10.69 7.65 -6.15
C LYS A 25 -10.49 6.22 -6.65
N ASN A 26 -11.56 5.61 -7.16
CA ASN A 26 -11.51 4.30 -7.82
C ASN A 26 -10.88 3.20 -6.94
N ILE A 27 -11.42 3.02 -5.74
CA ILE A 27 -10.94 2.05 -4.76
C ILE A 27 -11.61 0.70 -5.04
N ILE A 28 -10.81 -0.35 -5.11
CA ILE A 28 -11.26 -1.74 -5.26
C ILE A 28 -10.71 -2.52 -4.07
N VAL A 29 -11.56 -3.34 -3.46
CA VAL A 29 -11.18 -4.17 -2.32
C VAL A 29 -11.34 -5.64 -2.66
N GLY A 30 -10.34 -6.43 -2.31
CA GLY A 30 -10.34 -7.86 -2.55
C GLY A 30 -9.49 -8.63 -1.55
N LYS A 31 -9.15 -9.85 -1.91
CA LYS A 31 -8.23 -10.70 -1.16
C LYS A 31 -7.14 -11.21 -2.08
N LYS A 32 -5.94 -11.40 -1.54
CA LYS A 32 -4.89 -12.19 -2.16
C LYS A 32 -4.32 -13.17 -1.14
N THR A 33 -3.98 -14.38 -1.58
CA THR A 33 -3.42 -15.41 -0.70
C THR A 33 -2.03 -15.79 -1.20
N PHE A 34 -1.04 -15.71 -0.31
CA PHE A 34 0.35 -16.07 -0.56
C PHE A 34 0.84 -16.91 0.62
N ASP A 35 1.53 -18.03 0.35
CA ASP A 35 2.09 -18.89 1.40
C ASP A 35 1.10 -19.23 2.53
N ASN A 36 -0.15 -19.53 2.17
CA ASN A 36 -1.29 -19.79 3.07
C ASN A 36 -1.74 -18.60 3.96
N VAL A 37 -1.21 -17.40 3.74
CA VAL A 37 -1.66 -16.17 4.39
C VAL A 37 -2.60 -15.42 3.47
N THR A 38 -3.81 -15.12 3.95
CA THR A 38 -4.79 -14.33 3.19
C THR A 38 -4.74 -12.87 3.61
N TYR A 39 -4.37 -12.01 2.68
CA TYR A 39 -4.31 -10.56 2.85
C TYR A 39 -5.60 -9.91 2.34
N THR A 40 -6.01 -8.83 3.00
CA THR A 40 -6.96 -7.89 2.38
C THR A 40 -6.19 -7.01 1.41
N ALA A 41 -6.62 -6.96 0.16
CA ALA A 41 -6.01 -6.15 -0.89
C ALA A 41 -6.82 -4.87 -1.08
N ILE A 42 -6.18 -3.70 -0.91
CA ILE A 42 -6.75 -2.39 -1.19
C ILE A 42 -6.07 -1.82 -2.43
N LEU A 43 -6.79 -1.80 -3.54
CA LEU A 43 -6.31 -1.26 -4.81
C LEU A 43 -6.89 0.14 -5.03
N VAL A 44 -6.03 1.13 -5.23
CA VAL A 44 -6.39 2.48 -5.64
C VAL A 44 -5.95 2.67 -7.08
N LYS A 45 -6.89 2.92 -8.00
CA LYS A 45 -6.56 3.05 -9.42
C LYS A 45 -6.24 4.48 -9.85
N GLY A 46 -5.25 4.62 -10.71
CA GLY A 46 -4.91 5.88 -11.38
C GLY A 46 -4.48 6.99 -10.41
N MET A 47 -3.67 6.66 -9.39
CA MET A 47 -3.05 7.68 -8.55
C MET A 47 -2.13 8.56 -9.42
N PRO A 48 -2.27 9.90 -9.38
CA PRO A 48 -1.38 10.81 -10.09
C PRO A 48 0.09 10.66 -9.67
N LEU A 49 0.97 10.79 -10.65
CA LEU A 49 2.42 10.77 -10.47
C LEU A 49 3.05 12.10 -10.89
N SER A 50 4.10 12.50 -10.18
CA SER A 50 4.89 13.70 -10.44
C SER A 50 5.72 13.50 -11.70
N SER A 51 5.58 14.40 -12.68
CA SER A 51 6.39 14.38 -13.90
C SER A 51 7.89 14.59 -13.64
N ASN A 52 8.26 15.04 -12.44
CA ASN A 52 9.67 15.21 -12.07
C ASN A 52 10.36 13.86 -11.78
N LYS A 53 9.60 12.85 -11.36
CA LYS A 53 10.13 11.53 -10.96
C LYS A 53 9.73 10.42 -11.95
N PHE A 54 8.60 10.58 -12.65
CA PHE A 54 7.99 9.52 -13.46
C PHE A 54 7.76 9.96 -14.91
N ALA A 55 8.04 9.04 -15.85
CA ALA A 55 7.70 9.21 -17.26
C ALA A 55 6.21 9.01 -17.58
N VAL A 56 5.43 8.49 -16.63
CA VAL A 56 3.98 8.27 -16.73
C VAL A 56 3.26 9.21 -15.77
N SER A 57 2.03 9.60 -16.10
CA SER A 57 1.26 10.57 -15.30
C SER A 57 0.45 9.94 -14.17
N ASN A 58 0.32 8.61 -14.14
CA ASN A 58 -0.44 7.89 -13.12
C ASN A 58 0.01 6.43 -13.00
N THR A 59 -0.27 5.84 -11.84
CA THR A 59 -0.09 4.40 -11.55
C THR A 59 -1.22 3.91 -10.65
N ASP A 60 -1.48 2.61 -10.69
CA ASP A 60 -2.27 1.97 -9.64
C ASP A 60 -1.39 1.71 -8.40
N ILE A 61 -2.00 1.81 -7.22
CA ILE A 61 -1.40 1.46 -5.92
C ILE A 61 -2.13 0.26 -5.34
N LEU A 62 -1.38 -0.72 -4.84
CA LEU A 62 -1.91 -1.85 -4.08
C LEU A 62 -1.33 -1.85 -2.66
N PHE A 63 -2.20 -1.87 -1.66
CA PHE A 63 -1.82 -2.18 -0.28
C PHE A 63 -2.25 -3.61 0.08
N LEU A 64 -1.36 -4.33 0.77
CA LEU A 64 -1.68 -5.63 1.37
C LEU A 64 -1.77 -5.49 2.88
N LEU A 65 -2.96 -5.76 3.42
CA LEU A 65 -3.21 -5.75 4.86
C LEU A 65 -3.12 -7.18 5.40
N PRO A 66 -2.31 -7.43 6.43
CA PRO A 66 -2.22 -8.75 7.05
C PRO A 66 -3.55 -9.13 7.75
N PRO A 67 -3.76 -10.42 8.07
CA PRO A 67 -4.96 -10.87 8.78
C PRO A 67 -5.24 -10.13 10.09
N ASP A 68 -4.18 -9.74 10.81
CA ASP A 68 -4.25 -9.04 12.09
C ASP A 68 -4.34 -7.51 11.96
N TYR A 69 -4.54 -6.97 10.75
CA TYR A 69 -4.80 -5.54 10.58
C TYR A 69 -6.02 -5.11 11.43
N PRO A 70 -5.96 -4.00 12.17
CA PRO A 70 -4.94 -2.94 12.15
C PRO A 70 -3.84 -3.14 13.19
N ARG A 71 -3.87 -4.19 14.02
CA ARG A 71 -2.85 -4.44 15.04
C ARG A 71 -1.46 -4.57 14.41
N LEU A 72 -1.39 -5.20 13.23
CA LEU A 72 -0.21 -5.17 12.38
C LEU A 72 -0.37 -4.11 11.27
N PRO A 73 0.70 -3.38 10.89
CA PRO A 73 0.65 -2.46 9.78
C PRO A 73 0.44 -3.19 8.45
N PRO A 74 0.08 -2.46 7.38
CA PRO A 74 0.14 -2.98 6.03
C PRO A 74 1.51 -3.59 5.73
N ILE A 75 1.52 -4.79 5.15
CA ILE A 75 2.74 -5.51 4.79
C ILE A 75 3.24 -5.09 3.41
N GLY A 76 2.71 -4.02 2.81
CA GLY A 76 3.24 -3.49 1.55
C GLY A 76 2.45 -2.42 0.84
N CYS A 77 3.20 -1.58 0.13
CA CYS A 77 2.73 -0.64 -0.87
C CYS A 77 3.38 -1.04 -2.21
N TYR A 78 2.55 -1.34 -3.21
CA TYR A 78 3.03 -1.77 -4.52
C TYR A 78 2.53 -0.84 -5.61
N LEU A 79 3.37 -0.63 -6.63
CA LEU A 79 3.03 0.14 -7.82
C LEU A 79 2.93 -0.80 -9.02
N ASN A 80 1.92 -0.59 -9.87
CA ASN A 80 1.73 -1.37 -11.11
C ASN A 80 2.57 -0.82 -12.27
N TYR A 81 3.89 -0.71 -12.08
CA TYR A 81 4.78 -0.18 -13.12
C TYR A 81 6.21 -0.69 -12.94
N VAL A 82 6.76 -1.35 -13.98
CA VAL A 82 8.19 -1.68 -14.08
C VAL A 82 8.89 -0.43 -14.59
N TRP A 83 9.74 0.22 -13.80
CA TRP A 83 10.21 1.55 -14.19
C TRP A 83 11.22 1.57 -15.34
N LYS A 84 11.09 2.60 -16.18
CA LYS A 84 12.22 3.43 -16.64
C LYS A 84 12.15 4.74 -15.83
N SER A 85 13.02 4.91 -14.83
CA SER A 85 13.16 6.20 -14.14
C SER A 85 13.76 7.26 -15.05
N VAL A 86 13.48 8.53 -14.75
CA VAL A 86 14.33 9.64 -15.16
C VAL A 86 15.43 9.81 -14.12
N GLY A 87 16.67 10.11 -14.53
CA GLY A 87 17.80 10.26 -13.60
C GLY A 87 18.24 8.96 -12.91
N GLU A 88 18.64 9.03 -11.63
CA GLU A 88 19.14 7.87 -10.86
C GLU A 88 18.04 6.90 -10.37
N GLY A 89 16.76 7.28 -10.52
CA GLY A 89 15.61 6.52 -10.02
C GLY A 89 15.36 6.69 -8.52
N ASP A 90 14.19 6.22 -8.07
CA ASP A 90 13.79 6.33 -6.66
C ASP A 90 14.35 5.16 -5.85
N HIS A 91 15.20 5.46 -4.86
CA HIS A 91 15.85 4.45 -4.00
C HIS A 91 14.89 3.66 -3.11
N HIS A 92 13.63 4.11 -2.94
CA HIS A 92 12.59 3.36 -2.23
C HIS A 92 11.92 2.31 -3.11
N PHE A 93 12.11 2.38 -4.43
CA PHE A 93 11.57 1.42 -5.36
C PHE A 93 12.54 0.26 -5.54
N THR A 94 12.10 -0.93 -5.14
CA THR A 94 12.93 -2.13 -5.20
C THR A 94 12.25 -3.17 -6.09
N THR A 95 13.04 -3.84 -6.93
CA THR A 95 12.60 -5.04 -7.66
C THR A 95 12.52 -6.27 -6.76
N GLN A 96 12.60 -6.08 -5.44
CA GLN A 96 12.51 -7.11 -4.43
C GLN A 96 11.58 -6.63 -3.32
N SER A 97 10.69 -7.51 -2.87
CA SER A 97 9.90 -7.25 -1.68
C SER A 97 10.77 -7.51 -0.44
N HIS A 98 10.64 -6.66 0.58
CA HIS A 98 11.37 -6.83 1.83
C HIS A 98 10.43 -7.23 2.97
N TYR A 99 11.01 -7.78 4.05
CA TYR A 99 10.32 -7.89 5.34
C TYR A 99 9.10 -8.82 5.38
N GLY A 100 9.17 -9.91 4.62
CA GLY A 100 8.10 -10.92 4.55
C GLY A 100 6.94 -10.51 3.64
N ALA A 101 7.09 -9.41 2.90
CA ALA A 101 6.16 -9.03 1.88
C ALA A 101 6.20 -9.99 0.67
N PRO A 102 5.05 -10.37 0.10
CA PRO A 102 5.00 -11.20 -1.11
C PRO A 102 5.71 -10.55 -2.31
N PHE A 103 6.38 -11.36 -3.12
CA PHE A 103 6.95 -10.91 -4.39
C PHE A 103 5.92 -11.00 -5.51
N LEU A 104 5.59 -9.86 -6.13
CA LEU A 104 4.45 -9.74 -7.06
C LEU A 104 4.85 -9.24 -8.45
N SER A 105 6.14 -9.25 -8.79
CA SER A 105 6.64 -8.69 -10.06
C SER A 105 6.09 -9.43 -11.28
N ASP A 106 5.87 -10.75 -11.16
CA ASP A 106 5.23 -11.58 -12.20
C ASP A 106 3.77 -11.16 -12.48
N GLU A 107 3.12 -10.49 -11.52
CA GLU A 107 1.80 -9.90 -11.66
C GLU A 107 1.85 -8.40 -12.04
N GLY A 108 3.05 -7.87 -12.34
CA GLY A 108 3.28 -6.47 -12.67
C GLY A 108 3.27 -5.52 -11.47
N TRP A 109 3.37 -6.04 -10.24
CA TRP A 109 3.36 -5.24 -9.01
C TRP A 109 4.75 -5.20 -8.37
N TYR A 110 5.22 -3.99 -8.11
CA TYR A 110 6.58 -3.75 -7.62
C TYR A 110 6.53 -3.07 -6.26
N TRP A 111 7.33 -3.57 -5.33
CA TRP A 111 7.39 -3.05 -3.98
C TRP A 111 7.91 -1.62 -3.97
N TYR A 112 7.20 -0.75 -3.27
CA TYR A 112 7.64 0.59 -2.93
C TYR A 112 7.74 0.70 -1.42
N CYS A 113 8.95 0.93 -0.94
CA CYS A 113 9.24 1.09 0.48
C CYS A 113 8.73 2.44 0.99
N VAL A 114 7.44 2.51 1.33
CA VAL A 114 6.89 3.67 2.05
C VAL A 114 7.19 3.49 3.53
N GLY A 115 8.02 4.38 4.09
CA GLY A 115 8.33 4.44 5.51
C GLY A 115 7.12 4.88 6.34
N LEU A 116 6.11 4.02 6.48
CA LEU A 116 5.01 4.20 7.44
C LEU A 116 5.33 3.68 8.85
N GLY A 117 6.58 3.30 9.03
CA GLY A 117 7.23 3.10 10.30
C GLY A 117 8.65 2.68 10.04
N GLY A 118 9.61 3.35 10.70
CA GLY A 118 11.02 3.17 10.45
C GLY A 118 11.44 1.70 10.45
N GLY A 119 12.41 1.37 9.59
CA GLY A 119 13.20 0.14 9.60
C GLY A 119 12.44 -1.11 9.99
N PHE A 120 12.04 -1.91 9.01
CA PHE A 120 11.28 -3.13 9.20
C PHE A 120 12.13 -4.31 9.77
N ASN A 121 12.92 -4.05 10.82
CA ASN A 121 13.44 -5.09 11.70
C ASN A 121 12.28 -5.55 12.60
N ARG A 122 12.03 -6.85 12.72
CA ARG A 122 10.96 -7.51 13.53
C ARG A 122 10.85 -6.97 14.97
N GLU A 123 11.91 -6.35 15.49
CA GLU A 123 11.98 -5.71 16.80
C GLU A 123 11.51 -4.23 16.84
N CYS A 124 11.48 -3.51 15.70
CA CYS A 124 11.19 -2.06 15.61
C CYS A 124 9.82 -1.69 15.01
N TRP A 125 9.05 -2.65 14.45
CA TRP A 125 7.76 -2.42 13.76
C TRP A 125 6.71 -1.66 14.57
N LEU A 126 6.82 -1.66 15.89
CA LEU A 126 5.78 -1.20 16.81
C LEU A 126 5.81 0.30 17.12
N ASN A 127 6.83 1.05 16.70
CA ASN A 127 7.01 2.41 17.24
C ASN A 127 6.27 3.52 16.46
N ALA A 128 5.97 3.30 15.19
CA ALA A 128 5.44 4.32 14.30
C ALA A 128 4.02 4.03 13.78
N TRP A 129 3.65 2.77 13.54
CA TRP A 129 2.25 2.44 13.24
C TRP A 129 1.41 2.57 14.52
N ARG A 130 0.55 3.59 14.57
CA ARG A 130 -0.26 3.92 15.74
C ARG A 130 -1.75 3.93 15.40
N PRO A 131 -2.34 2.75 15.14
CA PRO A 131 -3.77 2.64 14.90
C PRO A 131 -4.52 2.89 16.21
N ASP A 132 -5.66 3.54 16.14
CA ASP A 132 -6.58 3.64 17.28
C ASP A 132 -7.65 2.54 17.20
N ARG A 133 -8.43 2.35 18.26
CA ARG A 133 -9.66 1.56 18.25
C ARG A 133 -10.72 2.20 17.35
N ASP A 134 -10.85 3.53 17.37
CA ASP A 134 -11.72 4.24 16.43
C ASP A 134 -11.04 4.29 15.05
N PRO A 135 -11.67 3.74 13.98
CA PRO A 135 -11.10 3.76 12.63
C PRO A 135 -10.85 5.15 12.05
N ASN A 136 -11.47 6.18 12.61
CA ASN A 136 -11.31 7.57 12.17
C ASN A 136 -10.18 8.31 12.88
N THR A 137 -9.58 7.71 13.91
CA THR A 137 -8.45 8.26 14.64
C THR A 137 -7.22 7.35 14.55
N GLY A 138 -6.03 7.91 14.79
CA GLY A 138 -4.76 7.22 14.58
C GLY A 138 -4.47 6.92 13.11
N HIS A 139 -3.55 5.99 12.88
CA HIS A 139 -3.17 5.55 11.53
C HIS A 139 -4.20 4.58 10.94
N ASN A 140 -4.56 4.81 9.68
CA ASN A 140 -5.56 4.06 8.92
C ASN A 140 -5.23 4.06 7.41
N LEU A 141 -6.10 3.49 6.59
CA LEU A 141 -5.93 3.48 5.12
C LEU A 141 -5.74 4.87 4.49
N ALA A 142 -6.42 5.91 5.01
CA ALA A 142 -6.29 7.26 4.46
C ALA A 142 -4.91 7.84 4.75
N THR A 143 -4.41 7.72 5.98
CA THR A 143 -3.06 8.17 6.34
C THR A 143 -2.00 7.41 5.56
N LEU A 144 -2.16 6.08 5.44
CA LEU A 144 -1.31 5.20 4.62
C LEU A 144 -1.23 5.70 3.18
N PHE A 145 -2.37 6.00 2.55
CA PHE A 145 -2.41 6.49 1.18
C PHE A 145 -1.78 7.88 1.03
N ILE A 146 -2.05 8.81 1.96
CA ILE A 146 -1.47 10.16 1.92
C ILE A 146 0.05 10.09 2.03
N THR A 147 0.58 9.31 2.97
CA THR A 147 2.03 9.15 3.15
C THR A 147 2.67 8.47 1.94
N ALA A 148 2.05 7.39 1.42
CA ALA A 148 2.53 6.73 0.21
C ALA A 148 2.56 7.71 -0.96
N ARG A 149 1.44 8.41 -1.22
CA ARG A 149 1.33 9.39 -2.29
C ARG A 149 2.36 10.51 -2.14
N HIS A 150 2.61 11.00 -0.92
CA HIS A 150 3.61 12.02 -0.67
C HIS A 150 5.01 11.49 -1.01
N ALA A 151 5.46 10.41 -0.36
CA ALA A 151 6.77 9.80 -0.59
C ALA A 151 7.03 9.46 -2.07
N ILE A 152 6.01 8.97 -2.76
CA ILE A 152 6.11 8.65 -4.19
C ILE A 152 6.33 9.91 -5.01
N ASN A 153 5.67 11.04 -4.68
CA ASN A 153 5.64 12.23 -5.52
C ASN A 153 6.60 13.36 -5.11
N THR A 154 7.21 13.29 -3.93
CA THR A 154 8.17 14.27 -3.44
C THR A 154 9.58 13.69 -3.36
N ASP A 155 10.58 14.57 -3.33
CA ASP A 155 12.01 14.22 -3.27
C ASP A 155 12.60 14.40 -1.84
N ASP A 156 11.72 14.57 -0.84
CA ASP A 156 12.09 14.82 0.56
C ASP A 156 12.79 13.62 1.23
#